data_AF-A0A6J7BN25-F1
#
_entry.id   AF-A0A6J7BN25-F1
#
_cell.length_a   1.000
_cell.length_b   1.000
_cell.length_c   1.000
_cell.angle_alpha   90.00
_cell.angle_beta   90.00
_cell.angle_gamma   90.00
#
_symmetry.space_group_name_H-M   'P 1'
#
loop_
_entity.id
_entity.type
_entity.pdbx_description
1 polymer ?
#
loop_
_entity_poly.entity_id
_entity_poly.type
_entity_poly.pdbx_seq_one_letter_code
_entity_poly.pdbx_strand_id
1 'polypeptide(L)'
;MQLGLNAAMHEIASAISDEVVIPENWACCGYAGDRGMLHPELTQSATRAEACEITARTFEKYASSNRPCEIGLSDATGQIYVHLLQLLEEASRP
;
A
#
# COMPACT_ATOMS: atom_id res chain seq x y z
N MET A 1 -3.88 -7.40 -7.89
CA MET A 1 -4.88 -8.49 -7.78
C MET A 1 -6.23 -7.81 -7.59
N GLN A 2 -7.08 -7.82 -8.60
CA GLN A 2 -8.32 -7.02 -8.62
C GLN A 2 -9.44 -7.84 -7.97
N LEU A 3 -9.44 -7.91 -6.63
CA LEU A 3 -10.41 -8.69 -5.82
C LEU A 3 -11.83 -8.06 -5.81
N GLY A 4 -12.13 -7.10 -6.70
CA GLY A 4 -13.36 -6.31 -6.65
C GLY A 4 -13.48 -5.38 -5.43
N LEU A 5 -12.44 -5.32 -4.58
CA LEU A 5 -12.43 -4.56 -3.32
C LEU A 5 -12.03 -3.09 -3.49
N ASN A 6 -11.52 -2.70 -4.65
CA ASN A 6 -10.95 -1.37 -4.85
C ASN A 6 -11.95 -0.24 -4.53
N ALA A 7 -13.21 -0.40 -4.92
CA ALA A 7 -14.25 0.59 -4.65
C ALA A 7 -14.50 0.73 -3.14
N ALA A 8 -14.65 -0.38 -2.42
CA ALA A 8 -14.86 -0.37 -0.96
C ALA A 8 -13.64 0.19 -0.22
N MET A 9 -12.42 -0.14 -0.67
CA MET A 9 -11.19 0.42 -0.10
C MET A 9 -11.12 1.94 -0.31
N HIS A 10 -11.43 2.41 -1.52
CA HIS A 10 -11.44 3.84 -1.82
C HIS A 10 -12.49 4.58 -0.98
N GLU A 11 -13.69 3.99 -0.81
CA GLU A 11 -14.75 4.55 0.02
C GLU A 11 -14.31 4.69 1.48
N ILE A 12 -13.73 3.64 2.07
CA ILE A 12 -13.20 3.68 3.44
C ILE A 12 -12.10 4.73 3.57
N ALA A 13 -11.14 4.76 2.64
CA ALA A 13 -10.03 5.72 2.67
C ALA A 13 -10.54 7.17 2.56
N SER A 14 -11.54 7.41 1.71
CA SER A 14 -12.13 8.74 1.52
C SER A 14 -12.97 9.19 2.73
N ALA A 15 -13.46 8.25 3.54
CA ALA A 15 -14.17 8.57 4.76
C ALA A 15 -13.24 9.04 5.90
N ILE A 16 -11.94 8.76 5.81
CA ILE A 16 -10.95 9.03 6.87
C ILE A 16 -9.80 9.94 6.42
N SER A 17 -9.84 10.46 5.19
CA SER A 17 -8.80 11.33 4.63
C SER A 17 -9.41 12.36 3.68
N ASP A 18 -8.90 13.59 3.74
CA ASP A 18 -9.28 14.66 2.81
C ASP A 18 -8.78 14.40 1.38
N GLU A 19 -7.65 13.70 1.25
CA GLU A 19 -7.05 13.33 -0.03
C GLU A 19 -6.68 11.85 -0.02
N VAL A 20 -7.10 11.13 -1.06
CA VAL A 20 -6.72 9.73 -1.31
C VAL A 20 -6.02 9.67 -2.65
N VAL A 21 -4.78 9.16 -2.66
CA VAL A 21 -4.00 8.98 -3.88
C VAL A 21 -3.78 7.48 -4.11
N ILE A 22 -4.20 7.02 -5.30
CA ILE A 22 -3.89 5.69 -5.81
C ILE A 22 -2.86 5.88 -6.93
N PRO A 23 -1.66 5.29 -6.83
CA PRO A 23 -0.65 5.43 -7.87
C PRO A 23 -1.14 4.89 -9.21
N GLU A 24 -0.80 5.58 -10.30
CA GLU A 24 -1.09 5.13 -11.67
C GLU A 24 -0.38 3.79 -11.95
N ASN A 25 0.82 3.62 -11.42
CA ASN A 25 1.64 2.43 -11.61
C ASN A 25 1.36 1.32 -10.56
N TRP A 26 0.31 1.47 -9.76
CA TRP A 26 -0.06 0.49 -8.74
C TRP A 26 -0.39 -0.87 -9.35
N ALA A 27 0.25 -1.92 -8.83
CA ALA A 27 0.06 -3.29 -9.29
C ALA A 27 0.27 -4.32 -8.16
N CYS A 28 0.47 -5.59 -8.52
CA CYS A 28 0.91 -6.58 -7.54
C CYS A 28 2.33 -6.25 -7.06
N CYS A 29 2.55 -6.15 -5.74
CA CYS A 29 3.87 -5.82 -5.19
C CYS A 29 4.94 -6.91 -5.40
N GLY A 30 4.57 -8.10 -5.89
CA GLY A 30 5.52 -9.19 -6.17
C GLY A 30 6.00 -9.97 -4.95
N TYR A 31 5.60 -9.60 -3.73
CA TYR A 31 6.06 -10.26 -2.50
C TYR A 31 5.70 -11.74 -2.41
N ALA A 32 4.50 -12.14 -2.88
CA ALA A 32 4.14 -13.55 -3.12
C ALA A 32 4.54 -14.57 -2.01
N GLY A 33 4.15 -14.30 -0.76
CA GLY A 33 4.41 -15.20 0.38
C GLY A 33 5.82 -15.04 0.94
N ASP A 34 6.55 -16.15 1.13
CA ASP A 34 7.93 -16.15 1.60
C ASP A 34 8.95 -15.77 0.51
N ARG A 35 8.54 -15.83 -0.77
CA ARG A 35 9.42 -15.46 -1.89
C ARG A 35 9.89 -14.02 -1.81
N GLY A 36 9.06 -13.08 -1.37
CA GLY A 36 9.44 -11.68 -1.21
C GLY A 36 10.51 -11.49 -0.13
N MET A 37 10.57 -12.40 0.86
CA MET A 37 11.63 -12.43 1.86
C MET A 37 12.92 -13.04 1.32
N LEU A 38 12.81 -14.12 0.54
CA LEU A 38 13.96 -14.86 0.00
C LEU A 38 14.55 -14.21 -1.26
N HIS A 39 13.74 -13.46 -2.00
CA HIS A 39 14.04 -12.82 -3.28
C HIS A 39 13.54 -11.37 -3.31
N PRO A 40 14.11 -10.47 -2.49
CA PRO A 40 13.69 -9.07 -2.41
C PRO A 40 13.80 -8.33 -3.75
N GLU A 41 14.66 -8.78 -4.66
CA GLU A 41 14.80 -8.25 -6.01
C GLU A 41 13.50 -8.31 -6.83
N LEU A 42 12.62 -9.29 -6.55
CA LEU A 42 11.34 -9.44 -7.23
C LEU A 42 10.37 -8.35 -6.81
N THR A 43 10.26 -8.12 -5.49
CA THR A 43 9.44 -7.03 -4.94
C THR A 43 9.94 -5.68 -5.43
N GLN A 44 11.26 -5.43 -5.37
CA GLN A 44 11.87 -4.19 -5.85
C GLN A 44 11.64 -3.97 -7.35
N SER A 45 11.72 -5.02 -8.16
CA SER A 45 11.46 -4.91 -9.59
C SER A 45 9.98 -4.64 -9.88
N ALA A 46 9.07 -5.33 -9.20
CA ALA A 46 7.63 -5.20 -9.41
C ALA A 46 7.10 -3.83 -9.00
N THR A 47 7.65 -3.25 -7.93
CA THR A 47 7.18 -1.99 -7.34
C THR A 47 7.94 -0.76 -7.83
N ARG A 48 8.97 -0.92 -8.68
CA ARG A 48 9.89 0.18 -9.05
C ARG A 48 9.19 1.45 -9.52
N ALA A 49 8.20 1.31 -10.42
CA ALA A 49 7.48 2.45 -10.97
C ALA A 49 6.55 3.08 -9.93
N GLU A 50 5.77 2.26 -9.22
CA GLU A 50 4.90 2.69 -8.11
C GLU A 50 5.70 3.40 -7.01
N ALA A 51 6.85 2.88 -6.62
CA ALA A 51 7.70 3.46 -5.58
C ALA A 51 8.28 4.81 -6.02
N CYS A 52 8.69 4.96 -7.28
CA CYS A 52 9.14 6.23 -7.83
C CYS A 52 8.02 7.29 -7.80
N GLU A 53 6.79 6.89 -8.11
CA GLU A 53 5.61 7.76 -8.08
C GLU A 53 5.25 8.18 -6.65
N ILE A 54 5.15 7.20 -5.73
CA ILE A 54 4.81 7.44 -4.33
C ILE A 54 5.86 8.30 -3.63
N THR A 55 7.15 8.06 -3.87
CA THR A 55 8.23 8.80 -3.19
C THR A 55 8.46 10.21 -3.73
N ALA A 56 7.81 10.60 -4.83
CA ALA A 56 7.89 11.95 -5.39
C ALA A 56 7.18 13.01 -4.51
N ARG A 57 6.31 12.57 -3.60
CA ARG A 57 5.64 13.42 -2.61
C ARG A 57 5.50 12.67 -1.28
N THR A 58 5.30 13.39 -0.19
CA THR A 58 5.09 12.78 1.13
C THR A 58 3.60 12.68 1.45
N PHE A 59 3.20 11.57 2.06
CA PHE A 59 1.87 11.36 2.61
C PHE A 59 1.95 11.11 4.12
N GLU A 60 0.88 11.41 4.85
CA GLU A 60 0.82 11.18 6.28
C GLU A 60 0.68 9.70 6.63
N LYS A 61 -0.09 8.95 5.82
CA LYS A 61 -0.36 7.53 6.02
C LYS A 61 -0.21 6.78 4.68
N TYR A 62 0.27 5.55 4.77
CA TYR A 62 0.39 4.63 3.64
C TYR A 62 -0.40 3.36 3.97
N ALA A 63 -1.30 2.97 3.08
CA ALA A 63 -2.29 1.93 3.37
C ALA A 63 -2.20 0.76 2.38
N SER A 64 -2.48 -0.43 2.89
CA SER A 64 -2.56 -1.69 2.16
C SER A 64 -3.76 -2.51 2.66
N SER A 65 -4.16 -3.54 1.93
CA SER A 65 -5.24 -4.47 2.31
C SER A 65 -4.76 -5.84 2.78
N ASN A 66 -3.45 -6.06 2.85
CA ASN A 66 -2.91 -7.31 3.37
C ASN A 66 -1.45 -7.18 3.82
N ARG A 67 -1.07 -8.11 4.70
CA ARG A 67 0.25 -8.11 5.34
C ARG A 67 1.44 -8.25 4.37
N PRO A 68 1.42 -9.14 3.35
CA PRO A 68 2.51 -9.20 2.37
C PRO A 68 2.73 -7.89 1.59
N CYS A 69 1.66 -7.21 1.17
CA CYS A 69 1.76 -5.90 0.52
C CYS A 69 2.28 -4.84 1.49
N GLU A 70 1.87 -4.84 2.76
CA GLU A 70 2.41 -3.92 3.77
C GLU A 70 3.93 -4.03 3.86
N ILE A 71 4.46 -5.26 3.99
CA ILE A 71 5.91 -5.46 4.12
C ILE A 71 6.60 -5.07 2.81
N GLY A 72 6.15 -5.62 1.68
CA GLY A 72 6.82 -5.41 0.39
C GLY A 72 6.82 -3.95 -0.07
N LEU A 73 5.72 -3.22 0.11
CA LEU A 73 5.65 -1.80 -0.23
C LEU A 73 6.43 -0.95 0.76
N SER A 74 6.48 -1.34 2.05
CA SER A 74 7.31 -0.63 3.01
C SER A 74 8.80 -0.72 2.66
N ASP A 75 9.26 -1.92 2.32
CA ASP A 75 10.63 -2.15 1.90
C ASP A 75 10.95 -1.40 0.59
N ALA A 76 10.01 -1.37 -0.35
CA ALA A 76 10.21 -0.75 -1.66
C ALA A 76 10.20 0.79 -1.63
N THR A 77 9.36 1.39 -0.79
CA THR A 77 9.16 2.85 -0.74
C THR A 77 9.91 3.53 0.41
N GLY A 78 10.36 2.76 1.40
CA GLY A 78 10.90 3.28 2.65
C GLY A 78 9.86 3.90 3.58
N GLN A 79 8.56 3.74 3.28
CA GLN A 79 7.45 4.29 4.07
C GLN A 79 6.72 3.17 4.81
N ILE A 80 6.16 3.42 5.98
CA ILE A 80 5.47 2.36 6.73
C ILE A 80 4.04 2.20 6.21
N TYR A 81 3.78 1.11 5.50
CA TYR A 81 2.45 0.71 5.07
C TYR A 81 1.75 -0.08 6.20
N VAL A 82 0.51 0.27 6.48
CA VAL A 82 -0.36 -0.42 7.45
C VAL A 82 -1.69 -0.82 6.81
N HIS A 83 -2.44 -1.68 7.51
CA HIS A 83 -3.75 -2.09 7.01
C HIS A 83 -4.73 -0.91 7.02
N LEU A 84 -5.50 -0.71 5.93
CA LEU A 84 -6.47 0.39 5.84
C LEU A 84 -7.48 0.38 7.01
N LEU A 85 -7.93 -0.80 7.43
CA LEU A 85 -8.84 -0.92 8.57
C LEU A 85 -8.21 -0.51 9.92
N GLN A 86 -6.88 -0.57 10.03
CA GLN A 86 -6.20 -0.03 11.22
C GLN A 86 -6.30 1.49 11.24
N LEU A 87 -6.10 2.14 10.08
CA LEU A 87 -6.29 3.59 9.96
C LEU A 87 -7.73 4.01 10.22
N LEU A 88 -8.70 3.22 9.76
CA LEU A 88 -10.11 3.44 10.07
C LEU A 88 -10.37 3.36 11.57
N GLU A 89 -9.83 2.34 12.23
CA GLU A 89 -9.95 2.17 13.67
C GLU A 89 -9.34 3.37 14.41
N GLU A 90 -8.12 3.78 14.07
CA GLU A 90 -7.44 4.95 14.63
C GLU A 90 -8.28 6.23 14.47
N ALA A 91 -8.84 6.46 13.29
CA ALA A 91 -9.66 7.63 12.98
C ALA A 91 -11.04 7.63 13.65
N SER A 92 -11.55 6.46 14.03
CA SER A 92 -12.86 6.30 14.69
C SER A 92 -12.83 6.46 16.21
N ARG A 93 -11.65 6.66 16.81
CA ARG A 93 -11.50 6.81 18.26
C ARG A 93 -12.00 8.20 18.72
N PRO A 94 -12.63 8.30 19.92
CA PRO A 94 -13.09 9.56 20.49
C PRO A 94 -11.97 10.56 20.79
#